data_AF-A0A0G3VZY2-F1
#
_entry.id   AF-A0A0G3VZY2-F1
#
_cell.length_a   1.000
_cell.length_b   1.000
_cell.length_c   1.000
_cell.angle_alpha   90.00
_cell.angle_beta   90.00
_cell.angle_gamma   90.00
#
_symmetry.space_group_name_H-M   'P 1'
#
loop_
_entity.id
_entity.type
_entity.pdbx_description
1 polymer ?
#
loop_
_entity_poly.entity_id
_entity_poly.type
_entity_poly.pdbx_seq_one_letter_code
_entity_poly.pdbx_strand_id
1 'polypeptide(L)' 'PRHLQLAVRNDEELNRLLSCVTIAQGGVLPNINSLLLPKKSGIATDSLPVSSGGAVKKIKKSITNATSSQ' A
#
# COMPACT_ATOMS: atom_id res chain seq x y z
N PRO A 1 -3.15 16.25 -19.76
CA PRO A 1 -4.53 15.82 -19.36
C PRO A 1 -4.62 15.03 -18.03
N ARG A 2 -3.54 14.38 -17.56
CA ARG A 2 -3.56 13.54 -16.34
C ARG A 2 -4.04 14.24 -15.07
N HIS A 3 -3.82 15.54 -14.92
CA HIS A 3 -4.26 16.32 -13.75
C HIS A 3 -5.79 16.29 -13.55
N LEU A 4 -6.56 16.33 -14.65
CA LEU A 4 -8.03 16.25 -14.57
C LEU A 4 -8.49 14.88 -14.08
N GLN A 5 -7.90 13.80 -14.62
CA GLN A 5 -8.21 12.44 -14.19
C GLN A 5 -7.85 12.22 -12.72
N LEU A 6 -6.71 12.76 -12.25
CA LEU A 6 -6.30 12.67 -10.85
C LEU A 6 -7.25 13.45 -9.94
N ALA A 7 -7.62 14.67 -10.30
CA ALA A 7 -8.56 15.47 -9.51
C ALA A 7 -9.94 14.78 -9.41
N VAL A 8 -10.46 14.27 -10.51
CA VAL A 8 -11.77 13.60 -10.55
C VAL A 8 -11.76 12.26 -9.81
N ARG A 9 -10.68 11.47 -9.90
CA ARG A 9 -10.62 10.13 -9.28
C ARG A 9 -10.15 10.13 -7.83
N ASN A 10 -9.58 11.24 -7.36
CA ASN A 10 -9.26 11.44 -5.94
C ASN A 10 -10.43 12.07 -5.16
N ASP A 11 -11.47 12.55 -5.84
CA ASP A 11 -12.65 13.15 -5.22
C ASP A 11 -13.82 12.15 -5.23
N GLU A 12 -14.45 11.92 -4.07
CA GLU A 12 -15.48 10.89 -3.93
C GLU A 12 -16.79 11.24 -4.66
N GLU A 13 -17.18 12.52 -4.63
CA GLU A 13 -18.42 13.00 -5.25
C GLU A 13 -18.29 13.03 -6.77
N LEU A 14 -17.17 13.56 -7.27
CA LEU A 14 -16.89 13.63 -8.70
C LEU A 14 -16.63 12.25 -9.29
N ASN A 15 -15.95 11.34 -8.57
CA ASN A 15 -15.76 9.97 -9.03
C ASN A 15 -17.10 9.22 -9.15
N ARG A 16 -18.02 9.45 -8.22
CA ARG A 16 -19.37 8.85 -8.29
C ARG A 16 -20.20 9.46 -9.41
N LEU A 17 -20.17 10.79 -9.56
CA LEU A 17 -20.89 11.53 -10.58
C LEU A 17 -20.40 11.17 -12.01
N LEU A 18 -19.10 10.99 -12.19
CA LEU A 18 -18.46 10.73 -13.48
C LEU A 18 -17.99 9.27 -13.64
N SER A 19 -18.64 8.33 -12.94
CA SER A 19 -18.24 6.92 -12.90
C SER A 19 -18.14 6.30 -14.31
N CYS A 20 -19.12 6.58 -15.19
CA CYS A 20 -19.19 6.01 -16.54
C CYS A 20 -18.52 6.86 -17.64
N VAL A 21 -17.93 8.01 -17.29
CA VAL A 21 -17.32 8.92 -18.27
C VAL A 21 -15.85 8.55 -18.48
N THR A 22 -15.46 8.38 -19.74
CA THR A 22 -14.05 8.12 -20.11
C THR A 22 -13.36 9.45 -20.45
N ILE A 23 -12.32 9.81 -19.69
CA ILE A 23 -11.48 10.98 -19.98
C ILE A 23 -10.33 10.56 -20.90
N ALA A 24 -10.38 10.99 -22.17
CA ALA A 24 -9.34 10.69 -23.15
C ALA A 24 -7.96 11.20 -22.66
N GLN A 25 -6.91 10.40 -22.88
CA GLN A 25 -5.53 10.72 -22.46
C GLN A 25 -5.36 10.98 -20.94
N GLY A 26 -6.33 10.57 -20.10
CA GLY A 26 -6.29 10.76 -18.64
C GLY A 26 -5.46 9.72 -17.89
N GLY A 27 -5.32 8.51 -18.44
CA GLY A 27 -4.67 7.38 -17.76
C GLY A 27 -5.46 6.91 -16.53
N VAL A 28 -4.77 6.27 -15.58
CA VAL A 28 -5.36 5.70 -14.36
C VAL A 28 -4.59 6.14 -13.11
N LEU A 29 -5.25 6.02 -11.95
CA LEU A 29 -4.62 6.22 -10.65
C LEU A 29 -3.60 5.09 -10.40
N PRO A 30 -2.35 5.39 -10.01
CA PRO A 30 -1.39 4.37 -9.65
C PRO A 30 -1.87 3.55 -8.45
N ASN A 31 -2.07 2.25 -8.64
CA ASN A 31 -2.42 1.32 -7.56
C ASN A 31 -1.81 -0.05 -7.87
N ILE A 32 -1.08 -0.62 -6.90
CA ILE A 32 -0.45 -1.94 -7.02
C ILE A 32 -1.00 -2.82 -5.90
N ASN A 33 -1.59 -3.97 -6.26
CA ASN A 33 -2.08 -4.94 -5.29
C ASN A 33 -0.91 -5.52 -4.47
N SER A 34 -1.05 -5.58 -3.14
CA SER A 34 -0.04 -6.09 -2.21
C SER A 34 0.46 -7.51 -2.51
N LEU A 35 -0.36 -8.33 -3.17
CA LEU A 35 0.01 -9.67 -3.61
C LEU A 35 1.02 -9.68 -4.76
N LEU A 36 1.05 -8.62 -5.56
CA LEU A 36 1.97 -8.44 -6.67
C LEU A 36 3.30 -7.82 -6.23
N LEU A 37 3.35 -7.26 -5.01
CA LEU A 37 4.62 -6.83 -4.45
C LEU A 37 5.47 -8.07 -4.14
N PRO A 38 6.79 -8.02 -4.39
CA PRO A 38 7.70 -9.06 -3.97
C PRO A 38 7.51 -9.36 -2.48
N LYS A 39 7.31 -10.63 -2.13
CA LYS A 39 7.33 -11.05 -0.73
C LYS A 39 8.67 -10.64 -0.16
N LYS A 40 8.68 -10.00 1.02
CA LYS A 40 9.91 -9.63 1.73
C LYS A 40 10.71 -10.89 2.13
N SER A 41 11.40 -11.49 1.18
CA SER A 41 12.60 -12.30 1.40
C SER A 41 13.77 -11.35 1.18
N GLY A 42 14.54 -11.10 2.23
CA GLY A 42 15.61 -10.09 2.23
C GLY A 42 16.59 -10.28 1.08
N ILE A 43 16.79 -9.21 0.31
CA ILE A 43 17.85 -9.00 -0.69
C ILE A 43 18.16 -7.50 -0.52
N ALA A 44 19.19 -7.09 0.23
CA ALA A 44 20.62 -7.09 -0.09
C ALA A 44 20.90 -6.45 -1.47
N THR A 45 21.63 -5.33 -1.45
CA THR A 45 22.29 -4.61 -2.57
C THR A 45 21.43 -3.74 -3.51
N ASP A 46 21.66 -2.42 -3.36
CA ASP A 46 21.80 -1.38 -4.39
C ASP A 46 20.61 -0.98 -5.29
N SER A 47 19.60 -0.35 -4.69
CA SER A 47 19.13 1.02 -5.08
C SER A 47 17.92 1.43 -4.24
N LEU A 48 18.13 2.43 -3.39
CA LEU A 48 17.23 3.24 -2.54
C LEU A 48 15.73 2.85 -2.42
N PRO A 49 15.22 2.60 -1.20
CA PRO A 49 13.79 2.50 -0.92
C PRO A 49 13.16 3.91 -0.84
N VAL A 50 12.23 4.25 -1.74
CA VAL A 50 11.43 5.46 -1.59
C VAL A 50 10.22 5.20 -0.66
N SER A 51 10.26 5.88 0.50
CA SER A 51 9.12 6.30 1.35
C SER A 51 8.16 5.20 1.83
N SER A 52 8.40 4.57 2.98
CA SER A 52 7.97 4.98 4.34
C SER A 52 6.45 4.89 4.60
N GLY A 53 6.05 3.96 5.48
CA GLY A 53 4.69 3.82 5.98
C GLY A 53 4.52 2.71 7.03
N GLY A 54 5.06 2.93 8.24
CA GLY A 54 4.59 2.43 9.55
C GLY A 54 4.34 0.93 9.77
N ALA A 55 5.30 0.23 10.39
CA ALA A 55 5.07 -1.04 11.06
C ALA A 55 4.98 -0.84 12.59
N VAL A 56 3.78 -0.94 13.16
CA VAL A 56 3.57 -1.11 14.61
C VAL A 56 2.90 -2.45 14.85
N LYS A 57 3.69 -3.49 15.10
CA LYS A 57 3.23 -4.71 15.81
C LYS A 57 4.44 -5.56 16.22
N LYS A 58 4.90 -5.40 17.47
CA LYS A 58 5.56 -6.45 18.28
C LYS A 58 5.88 -5.92 19.70
N ILE A 59 4.85 -5.79 20.53
CA ILE A 59 5.05 -5.85 21.99
C ILE A 59 4.93 -7.33 22.37
N LYS A 60 6.10 -7.97 22.38
CA LYS A 60 6.54 -9.11 23.20
C LYS A 60 5.47 -10.12 23.66
N LYS A 61 5.26 -11.16 22.82
CA LYS A 61 4.90 -12.51 23.29
C LYS A 61 6.17 -13.15 23.88
N SER A 62 6.41 -12.97 25.18
CA SER A 62 7.51 -13.62 25.89
C SER A 62 7.33 -13.60 27.41
N ILE A 63 6.33 -14.32 27.94
CA ILE A 63 6.38 -14.90 29.29
C ILE A 63 5.65 -16.25 29.24
N THR A 64 6.28 -17.25 28.64
CA THR A 64 5.94 -18.68 28.82
C THR A 64 7.24 -19.47 28.77
N ASN A 65 8.01 -19.42 29.86
CA ASN A 65 9.06 -20.40 30.08
C ASN A 65 8.65 -21.25 31.29
N ALA A 66 8.68 -22.56 31.05
CA ALA A 66 8.35 -23.63 31.96
C ALA A 66 9.14 -23.57 33.28
N THR A 67 8.44 -23.81 34.38
CA THR A 67 8.94 -24.54 35.55
C THR A 67 7.87 -25.55 35.93
N SER A 68 7.93 -26.71 35.28
CA SER A 68 7.38 -27.97 35.76
C SER A 68 8.57 -28.76 36.31
N SER A 69 8.63 -28.94 37.63
CA SER A 69 9.18 -30.09 38.35
C SER A 69 9.35 -29.74 39.82
N GLN A 70 8.75 -30.60 40.67
CA GLN A 70 8.60 -30.56 42.13
C GLN A 70 7.40 -29.74 42.62
#